data_AF-A0A1J4Y3Y2-F1
#
_entry.id   AF-A0A1J4Y3Y2-F1
#
_cell.length_a   1.000
_cell.length_b   1.000
_cell.length_c   1.000
_cell.angle_alpha   90.00
_cell.angle_beta   90.00
_cell.angle_gamma   90.00
#
_symmetry.space_group_name_H-M   'P 1'
#
loop_
_entity.id
_entity.type
_entity.pdbx_description
1 polymer ?
#
loop_
_entity_poly.entity_id
_entity_poly.type
_entity_poly.pdbx_seq_one_letter_code
_entity_poly.pdbx_strand_id
1 'polypeptide(L)'
;MDKFWTEMAELFPDEYMHIGGDENNGKQWNANPRIQAFKDSMALEDNHGLQRYFNTRLLEILTKNGKKMMGWDEIYQPDLPKNIVIQSWRGRKALIDAAQQGYQGILSNGYYIDLCYPASDHYLNYPIAPDADLSDAERARILGGEATMWAELVTPETIDSRVWPRTAAIADRFWSAPEVNDVADMYRRLTVMSFHLEELGLTHEKNYPMLLNRLTNQQDITALRTLVDVLEPVKGYNRHRHASYTSYSPLTHVADAARPDAKVAREFRDLVDKWLKNDAPVTTKIEINQWLEKWEANDARLEATLAASPILQEIRPVSVNLAKISTIGRDALAYLTVGDQPDSTWIASSNEVLETAKRPHAAVEIMVVSAIEKLRVAAENIKP
;
A
#
# COMPACT_ATOMS: atom_id res chain seq x y z
N MET A 1 -0.05 31.41 -17.87
CA MET A 1 -0.17 31.05 -16.45
C MET A 1 -1.24 31.89 -15.78
N ASP A 2 -1.13 33.22 -15.78
CA ASP A 2 -2.07 34.12 -15.10
C ASP A 2 -3.55 33.84 -15.41
N LYS A 3 -3.91 33.73 -16.70
CA LYS A 3 -5.29 33.42 -17.12
C LYS A 3 -5.81 32.11 -16.49
N PHE A 4 -5.03 31.04 -16.62
CA PHE A 4 -5.41 29.72 -16.11
C PHE A 4 -5.56 29.73 -14.59
N TRP A 5 -4.57 30.25 -13.86
CA TRP A 5 -4.60 30.25 -12.40
C TRP A 5 -5.67 31.18 -11.83
N THR A 6 -5.99 32.29 -12.50
CA THR A 6 -7.10 33.17 -12.12
C THR A 6 -8.43 32.44 -12.28
N GLU A 7 -8.66 31.79 -13.43
CA GLU A 7 -9.88 31.01 -13.70
C GLU A 7 -10.04 29.86 -12.69
N MET A 8 -8.97 29.12 -12.40
CA MET A 8 -9.01 28.06 -11.40
C MET A 8 -9.26 28.62 -9.99
N ALA A 9 -8.67 29.77 -9.63
CA ALA A 9 -8.85 30.37 -8.31
C ALA A 9 -10.29 30.85 -8.07
N GLU A 10 -11.00 31.24 -9.13
CA GLU A 10 -12.43 31.57 -9.09
C GLU A 10 -13.31 30.33 -8.95
N LEU A 11 -12.92 29.20 -9.55
CA LEU A 11 -13.69 27.96 -9.53
C LEU A 11 -13.69 27.28 -8.16
N PHE A 12 -12.55 27.28 -7.46
CA PHE A 12 -12.39 26.60 -6.18
C PHE A 12 -12.45 27.60 -5.02
N PRO A 13 -13.44 27.52 -4.10
CA PRO A 13 -13.58 28.49 -3.01
C PRO A 13 -12.54 28.30 -1.89
N ASP A 14 -11.84 27.17 -1.85
CA ASP A 14 -10.84 26.86 -0.84
C ASP A 14 -9.68 27.88 -0.85
N GLU A 15 -9.07 28.09 0.32
CA GLU A 15 -7.98 29.05 0.45
C GLU A 15 -6.67 28.53 -0.19
N TYR A 16 -6.49 27.22 -0.31
CA TYR A 16 -5.25 26.61 -0.76
C TYR A 16 -5.29 26.23 -2.25
N MET A 17 -4.14 26.36 -2.92
CA MET A 17 -3.94 25.82 -4.27
C MET A 17 -2.61 25.07 -4.35
N HIS A 18 -2.69 23.78 -4.65
CA HIS A 18 -1.53 22.93 -4.85
C HIS A 18 -0.96 23.10 -6.26
N ILE A 19 0.31 23.48 -6.37
CA ILE A 19 1.00 23.71 -7.66
C ILE A 19 1.82 22.52 -8.17
N GLY A 20 1.87 21.43 -7.38
CA GLY A 20 2.73 20.28 -7.66
C GLY A 20 4.17 20.60 -7.33
N GLY A 21 5.06 20.47 -8.32
CA GLY A 21 6.48 20.84 -8.21
C GLY A 21 7.44 19.66 -8.04
N ASP A 22 6.92 18.44 -8.15
CA ASP A 22 7.63 17.17 -8.00
C ASP A 22 8.42 16.76 -9.25
N GLU A 23 9.46 15.96 -9.03
CA GLU A 23 10.14 15.11 -10.03
C GLU A 23 10.65 15.77 -11.33
N ASN A 24 10.91 17.07 -11.32
CA ASN A 24 11.59 17.72 -12.44
C ASN A 24 13.08 17.29 -12.52
N ASN A 25 13.36 16.31 -13.38
CA ASN A 25 14.72 15.80 -13.60
C ASN A 25 15.66 16.76 -14.36
N GLY A 26 15.17 17.90 -14.85
CA GLY A 26 15.98 18.96 -15.46
C GLY A 26 16.59 18.65 -16.83
N LYS A 27 16.41 17.45 -17.39
CA LYS A 27 17.07 17.03 -18.64
C LYS A 27 16.70 17.93 -19.82
N GLN A 28 15.42 18.24 -19.99
CA GLN A 28 14.93 19.11 -21.06
C GLN A 28 15.32 20.57 -20.85
N TRP A 29 15.42 21.03 -19.60
CA TRP A 29 15.89 22.38 -19.28
C TRP A 29 17.36 22.54 -19.67
N ASN A 30 18.19 21.56 -19.32
CA ASN A 30 19.60 21.52 -19.70
C ASN A 30 19.80 21.46 -21.21
N ALA A 31 18.96 20.71 -21.93
CA ALA A 31 19.08 20.54 -23.38
C ALA A 31 18.55 21.72 -24.21
N ASN A 32 17.81 22.68 -23.62
CA ASN A 32 17.15 23.75 -24.35
C ASN A 32 17.95 25.06 -24.33
N PRO A 33 18.51 25.54 -25.45
CA PRO A 33 19.33 26.76 -25.49
C PRO A 33 18.61 28.03 -25.04
N ARG A 34 17.28 28.12 -25.26
CA ARG A 34 16.49 29.27 -24.81
C ARG A 34 16.35 29.30 -23.30
N ILE A 35 16.24 28.13 -22.67
CA ILE A 35 16.15 28.02 -21.21
C ILE A 35 17.51 28.34 -20.58
N GLN A 36 18.61 27.86 -21.17
CA GLN A 36 19.95 28.22 -20.70
C GLN A 36 20.20 29.73 -20.80
N ALA A 37 19.91 30.34 -21.95
CA ALA A 37 20.02 31.80 -22.11
C ALA A 37 19.12 32.58 -21.14
N PHE A 38 17.93 32.05 -20.83
CA PHE A 38 17.05 32.66 -19.83
C PHE A 38 17.66 32.59 -18.43
N LYS A 39 18.19 31.43 -18.01
CA LYS A 39 18.90 31.29 -16.73
C LYS A 39 20.04 32.29 -16.61
N ASP A 40 20.86 32.42 -17.66
CA ASP A 40 21.98 33.37 -17.69
C ASP A 40 21.49 34.82 -17.55
N SER A 41 20.44 35.20 -18.30
CA SER A 41 19.88 36.56 -18.27
C SER A 41 19.28 36.94 -16.91
N MET A 42 18.81 35.94 -16.16
CA MET A 42 18.19 36.10 -14.86
C MET A 42 19.16 35.77 -13.70
N ALA A 43 20.43 35.47 -14.00
CA ALA A 43 21.45 35.04 -13.05
C ALA A 43 21.03 33.84 -12.17
N LEU A 44 20.38 32.84 -12.77
CA LEU A 44 19.92 31.63 -12.07
C LEU A 44 20.98 30.53 -12.16
N GLU A 45 21.53 30.12 -11.01
CA GLU A 45 22.67 29.20 -10.92
C GLU A 45 22.38 27.82 -11.54
N ASP A 46 21.22 27.23 -11.25
CA ASP A 46 20.90 25.86 -11.63
C ASP A 46 19.40 25.67 -11.92
N ASN A 47 18.99 24.41 -12.10
CA ASN A 47 17.57 24.10 -12.33
C ASN A 47 16.72 24.36 -11.08
N HIS A 48 17.27 24.25 -9.87
CA HIS A 48 16.54 24.62 -8.66
C HIS A 48 16.29 26.13 -8.60
N GLY A 49 17.25 26.96 -9.05
CA GLY A 49 17.08 28.40 -9.24
C GLY A 49 16.02 28.73 -10.31
N LEU A 50 15.95 27.96 -11.39
CA LEU A 50 14.89 28.12 -12.39
C LEU A 50 13.50 27.74 -11.86
N GLN A 51 13.41 26.63 -11.11
CA GLN A 51 12.16 26.21 -10.48
C GLN A 51 11.72 27.22 -9.40
N ARG A 52 12.66 27.80 -8.65
CA ARG A 52 12.42 28.91 -7.71
C ARG A 52 11.74 30.07 -8.40
N TYR A 53 12.35 30.57 -9.48
CA TYR A 53 11.83 31.70 -10.24
C TYR A 53 10.38 31.44 -10.71
N PHE A 54 10.13 30.23 -11.22
CA PHE A 54 8.81 29.80 -11.65
C PHE A 54 7.79 29.78 -10.48
N ASN A 55 8.16 29.19 -9.35
CA ASN A 55 7.29 29.09 -8.17
C ASN A 55 6.99 30.46 -7.55
N THR A 56 7.98 31.36 -7.48
CA THR A 56 7.78 32.73 -6.98
C THR A 56 6.74 33.48 -7.83
N ARG A 57 6.82 33.34 -9.16
CA ARG A 57 5.83 33.94 -10.05
C ARG A 57 4.43 33.35 -9.85
N LEU A 58 4.31 32.03 -9.62
CA LEU A 58 3.02 31.41 -9.30
C LEU A 58 2.46 31.91 -7.96
N LEU A 59 3.31 32.04 -6.95
CA LEU A 59 2.91 32.55 -5.64
C LEU A 59 2.32 33.95 -5.73
N GLU A 60 2.90 34.84 -6.53
CA GLU A 60 2.35 36.19 -6.77
C GLU A 60 0.95 36.15 -7.39
N ILE A 61 0.77 35.28 -8.40
CA ILE A 61 -0.53 35.11 -9.07
C ILE A 61 -1.58 34.57 -8.10
N LEU A 62 -1.24 33.54 -7.32
CA LEU A 62 -2.14 32.93 -6.34
C LEU A 62 -2.49 33.92 -5.22
N THR A 63 -1.50 34.63 -4.69
CA THR A 63 -1.69 35.64 -3.64
C THR A 63 -2.62 36.76 -4.11
N LYS A 64 -2.45 37.25 -5.35
CA LYS A 64 -3.34 38.26 -5.96
C LYS A 64 -4.79 37.77 -6.06
N ASN A 65 -4.99 36.47 -6.24
CA ASN A 65 -6.30 35.83 -6.30
C ASN A 65 -6.79 35.29 -4.94
N GLY A 66 -6.16 35.72 -3.83
CA GLY A 66 -6.59 35.35 -2.48
C GLY A 66 -6.32 33.88 -2.12
N LYS A 67 -5.36 33.22 -2.79
CA LYS A 67 -4.99 31.82 -2.55
C LYS A 67 -3.63 31.71 -1.85
N LYS A 68 -3.52 30.76 -0.92
CA LYS A 68 -2.28 30.27 -0.33
C LYS A 68 -1.70 29.16 -1.20
N MET A 69 -0.43 29.30 -1.56
CA MET A 69 0.26 28.29 -2.36
C MET A 69 0.61 27.07 -1.51
N MET A 70 0.44 25.89 -2.10
CA MET A 70 0.89 24.61 -1.56
C MET A 70 1.66 23.83 -2.62
N GLY A 71 2.61 22.99 -2.24
CA GLY A 71 3.34 22.15 -3.19
C GLY A 71 4.14 21.06 -2.52
N TRP A 72 4.64 20.13 -3.34
CA TRP A 72 5.52 19.06 -2.90
C TRP A 72 6.84 19.60 -2.34
N ASP A 73 7.49 18.83 -1.47
CA ASP A 73 8.69 19.30 -0.75
C ASP A 73 9.88 19.76 -1.64
N GLU A 74 9.90 19.49 -2.95
CA GLU A 74 10.85 20.12 -3.88
C GLU A 74 10.63 21.64 -4.08
N ILE A 75 9.42 22.15 -3.81
CA ILE A 75 9.17 23.59 -3.87
C ILE A 75 9.77 24.32 -2.67
N TYR A 76 10.18 23.59 -1.62
CA TYR A 76 10.73 24.15 -0.39
C TYR A 76 12.02 24.94 -0.65
N GLN A 77 12.02 26.23 -0.29
CA GLN A 77 13.20 27.09 -0.37
C GLN A 77 13.20 28.15 0.74
N PRO A 78 14.35 28.49 1.37
CA PRO A 78 14.41 29.33 2.58
C PRO A 78 13.86 30.75 2.41
N ASP A 79 13.88 31.28 1.18
CA ASP A 79 13.52 32.63 0.78
C ASP A 79 12.06 32.78 0.33
N LEU A 80 11.30 31.68 0.22
CA LEU A 80 9.87 31.77 -0.08
C LEU A 80 9.10 32.37 1.10
N PRO A 81 8.05 33.17 0.84
CA PRO A 81 7.12 33.63 1.87
C PRO A 81 6.62 32.49 2.75
N LYS A 82 6.55 32.72 4.07
CA LYS A 82 6.18 31.69 5.06
C LYS A 82 4.68 31.32 5.03
N ASN A 83 3.88 32.02 4.23
CA ASN A 83 2.43 31.76 4.05
C ASN A 83 2.14 30.68 2.99
N ILE A 84 3.05 29.72 2.83
CA ILE A 84 2.88 28.56 1.94
C ILE A 84 2.86 27.27 2.76
N VAL A 85 2.29 26.21 2.18
CA VAL A 85 2.24 24.88 2.77
C VAL A 85 3.14 23.92 2.00
N ILE A 86 3.98 23.19 2.71
CA ILE A 86 4.88 22.17 2.15
C ILE A 86 4.29 20.77 2.37
N GLN A 87 4.00 20.05 1.29
CA GLN A 87 3.55 18.66 1.34
C GLN A 87 4.75 17.72 1.26
N SER A 88 5.10 17.13 2.40
CA SER A 88 6.26 16.25 2.53
C SER A 88 5.94 14.83 2.08
N TRP A 89 6.62 14.37 1.04
CA TRP A 89 6.29 13.12 0.36
C TRP A 89 7.45 12.14 0.28
N ARG A 90 8.70 12.64 0.26
CA ARG A 90 9.91 11.81 0.22
C ARG A 90 10.33 11.28 1.59
N GLY A 91 9.91 11.92 2.68
CA GLY A 91 10.25 11.53 4.04
C GLY A 91 10.00 12.62 5.07
N ARG A 92 9.85 12.23 6.34
CA ARG A 92 9.55 13.15 7.47
C ARG A 92 10.57 14.29 7.65
N LYS A 93 11.81 14.12 7.19
CA LYS A 93 12.85 15.14 7.29
C LYS A 93 12.40 16.47 6.67
N ALA A 94 11.81 16.44 5.47
CA ALA A 94 11.38 17.66 4.81
C ALA A 94 10.27 18.40 5.58
N LEU A 95 9.37 17.65 6.23
CA LEU A 95 8.34 18.23 7.11
C LEU A 95 8.96 18.93 8.33
N ILE A 96 9.89 18.25 9.01
CA ILE A 96 10.58 18.78 10.20
C ILE A 96 11.37 20.03 9.82
N ASP A 97 12.18 19.95 8.75
CA ASP A 97 13.01 21.06 8.28
C ASP A 97 12.14 22.27 7.88
N ALA A 98 10.99 22.05 7.23
CA ALA A 98 10.05 23.11 6.86
C ALA A 98 9.43 23.77 8.10
N ALA A 99 8.99 22.97 9.08
CA ALA A 99 8.42 23.46 10.32
C ALA A 99 9.43 24.31 11.12
N GLN A 100 10.67 23.84 11.28
CA GLN A 100 11.76 24.58 11.94
C GLN A 100 12.07 25.91 11.25
N GLN A 101 11.92 25.95 9.92
CA GLN A 101 12.15 27.15 9.11
C GLN A 101 10.93 28.06 8.97
N GLY A 102 9.85 27.78 9.71
CA GLY A 102 8.68 28.65 9.83
C GLY A 102 7.55 28.39 8.84
N TYR A 103 7.62 27.31 8.05
CA TYR A 103 6.58 26.94 7.09
C TYR A 103 5.57 25.99 7.70
N GLN A 104 4.33 26.07 7.21
CA GLN A 104 3.34 25.04 7.47
C GLN A 104 3.61 23.81 6.59
N GLY A 105 3.20 22.63 7.04
CA GLY A 105 3.33 21.43 6.23
C GLY A 105 2.38 20.30 6.59
N ILE A 106 2.22 19.37 5.64
CA ILE A 106 1.50 18.12 5.83
C ILE A 106 2.38 16.92 5.42
N LEU A 107 2.12 15.76 6.00
CA LEU A 107 2.81 14.51 5.65
C LEU A 107 1.98 13.63 4.72
N SER A 108 2.52 13.29 3.55
CA SER A 108 2.02 12.18 2.72
C SER A 108 2.96 10.97 2.70
N ASN A 109 4.24 11.16 3.03
CA ASN A 109 5.17 10.04 3.14
C ASN A 109 4.65 8.97 4.14
N GLY A 110 4.64 7.71 3.71
CA GLY A 110 4.07 6.59 4.47
C GLY A 110 2.56 6.45 4.38
N TYR A 111 1.85 7.29 3.62
CA TYR A 111 0.41 7.20 3.34
C TYR A 111 0.09 6.98 1.86
N TYR A 112 1.03 6.37 1.13
CA TYR A 112 0.91 5.98 -0.26
C TYR A 112 0.11 4.68 -0.37
N ILE A 113 -1.21 4.82 -0.43
CA ILE A 113 -2.12 3.67 -0.43
C ILE A 113 -2.11 2.95 -1.78
N ASP A 114 -1.77 3.62 -2.87
CA ASP A 114 -1.55 3.05 -4.20
C ASP A 114 -0.51 1.92 -4.20
N LEU A 115 0.52 2.02 -3.33
CA LEU A 115 1.61 1.05 -3.23
C LEU A 115 1.24 -0.26 -2.52
N CYS A 116 -0.03 -0.42 -2.14
CA CYS A 116 -0.60 -1.66 -1.61
C CYS A 116 0.06 -2.17 -0.30
N TYR A 117 0.72 -1.30 0.46
CA TYR A 117 1.23 -1.65 1.79
C TYR A 117 0.09 -1.94 2.79
N PRO A 118 0.35 -2.74 3.84
CA PRO A 118 -0.64 -3.08 4.88
C PRO A 118 -1.21 -1.86 5.61
N ALA A 119 -2.45 -1.95 6.12
CA ALA A 119 -3.06 -0.88 6.90
C ALA A 119 -2.25 -0.52 8.15
N SER A 120 -1.59 -1.52 8.76
CA SER A 120 -0.75 -1.34 9.95
C SER A 120 0.40 -0.37 9.72
N ASP A 121 1.02 -0.39 8.54
CA ASP A 121 2.17 0.46 8.23
C ASP A 121 1.74 1.92 8.18
N HIS A 122 0.59 2.17 7.56
CA HIS A 122 -0.03 3.49 7.51
C HIS A 122 -0.56 3.93 8.89
N TYR A 123 -1.20 3.03 9.64
CA TYR A 123 -1.76 3.32 10.96
C TYR A 123 -0.68 3.65 12.00
N LEU A 124 0.50 3.05 11.93
CA LEU A 124 1.62 3.33 12.83
C LEU A 124 2.47 4.53 12.39
N ASN A 125 2.28 5.01 11.16
CA ASN A 125 2.94 6.22 10.68
C ASN A 125 2.29 7.44 11.35
N TYR A 126 2.88 8.01 12.40
CA TYR A 126 2.38 9.25 13.00
C TYR A 126 2.95 10.49 12.28
N PRO A 127 2.14 11.51 11.88
CA PRO A 127 2.65 12.68 11.17
C PRO A 127 3.67 13.49 11.97
N ILE A 128 3.39 13.67 13.26
CA ILE A 128 4.27 14.34 14.23
C ILE A 128 4.75 13.32 15.26
N ALA A 129 5.86 12.62 15.00
CA ALA A 129 6.37 11.66 15.97
C ALA A 129 6.52 12.33 17.36
N PRO A 130 6.07 11.71 18.46
CA PRO A 130 6.14 12.33 19.78
C PRO A 130 7.56 12.77 20.15
N ASP A 131 8.56 12.04 19.70
CA ASP A 131 9.99 12.25 19.89
C ASP A 131 10.65 13.18 18.84
N ALA A 132 9.89 13.79 17.94
CA ALA A 132 10.43 14.74 16.97
C ALA A 132 11.07 15.96 17.66
N ASP A 133 12.25 16.36 17.17
CA ASP A 133 12.98 17.54 17.64
C ASP A 133 12.33 18.84 17.14
N LEU A 134 11.18 19.17 17.73
CA LEU A 134 10.33 20.30 17.41
C LEU A 134 9.80 20.93 18.72
N SER A 135 9.97 22.24 18.85
CA SER A 135 9.26 23.06 19.84
C SER A 135 7.75 23.06 19.59
N ASP A 136 6.95 23.46 20.59
CA ASP A 136 5.49 23.54 20.45
C ASP A 136 5.06 24.45 19.29
N ALA A 137 5.78 25.56 19.06
CA ALA A 137 5.51 26.48 17.97
C ALA A 137 5.81 25.87 16.59
N GLU A 138 6.82 25.00 16.49
CA GLU A 138 7.13 24.27 15.26
C GLU A 138 6.15 23.12 15.03
N ARG A 139 5.75 22.41 16.09
CA ARG A 139 4.71 21.37 16.03
C ARG A 139 3.38 21.95 15.53
N ALA A 140 3.01 23.14 15.97
CA ALA A 140 1.80 23.84 15.54
C ALA A 140 1.78 24.20 14.03
N ARG A 141 2.92 24.09 13.33
CA ARG A 141 2.99 24.29 11.88
C ARG A 141 2.69 23.03 11.07
N ILE A 142 2.72 21.87 11.70
CA ILE A 142 2.33 20.62 11.05
C ILE A 142 0.81 20.50 11.12
N LEU A 143 0.17 20.63 9.96
CA LEU A 143 -1.29 20.67 9.84
C LEU A 143 -1.93 19.29 9.92
N GLY A 144 -1.15 18.23 9.68
CA GLY A 144 -1.62 16.84 9.67
C GLY A 144 -0.93 16.02 8.58
N GLY A 145 -1.70 15.15 7.94
CA GLY A 145 -1.25 14.36 6.79
C GLY A 145 -2.35 14.10 5.78
N GLU A 146 -1.97 13.49 4.67
CA GLU A 146 -2.89 13.16 3.57
C GLU A 146 -2.52 11.81 2.95
N ALA A 147 -3.52 10.93 2.82
CA ALA A 147 -3.38 9.69 2.07
C ALA A 147 -3.43 9.96 0.56
N THR A 148 -2.45 9.46 -0.17
CA THR A 148 -2.35 9.67 -1.62
C THR A 148 -2.71 8.39 -2.37
N MET A 149 -3.72 8.48 -3.23
CA MET A 149 -4.12 7.41 -4.15
C MET A 149 -3.71 7.79 -5.57
N TRP A 150 -2.46 7.48 -5.93
CA TRP A 150 -2.00 7.60 -7.31
C TRP A 150 -2.73 6.60 -8.22
N ALA A 151 -3.00 7.00 -9.47
CA ALA A 151 -4.01 6.37 -10.30
C ALA A 151 -3.47 5.45 -11.41
N GLU A 152 -2.18 5.13 -11.41
CA GLU A 152 -1.52 4.35 -12.47
C GLU A 152 -2.11 2.93 -12.61
N LEU A 153 -2.55 2.35 -11.50
CA LEU A 153 -2.97 0.96 -11.40
C LEU A 153 -4.35 0.81 -10.74
N VAL A 154 -5.26 1.74 -11.02
CA VAL A 154 -6.68 1.65 -10.63
C VAL A 154 -7.63 2.08 -11.74
N THR A 155 -8.85 1.58 -11.69
CA THR A 155 -9.99 1.99 -12.54
C THR A 155 -11.15 2.39 -11.64
N PRO A 156 -12.24 2.95 -12.20
CA PRO A 156 -13.46 3.19 -11.43
C PRO A 156 -14.01 1.94 -10.72
N GLU A 157 -13.70 0.74 -11.23
CA GLU A 157 -14.14 -0.52 -10.62
C GLU A 157 -13.26 -0.97 -9.43
N THR A 158 -12.01 -0.52 -9.37
CA THR A 158 -11.02 -1.01 -8.40
C THR A 158 -10.52 0.07 -7.44
N ILE A 159 -10.84 1.35 -7.67
CA ILE A 159 -10.36 2.46 -6.84
C ILE A 159 -10.75 2.29 -5.37
N ASP A 160 -12.00 1.94 -5.08
CA ASP A 160 -12.42 1.77 -3.68
C ASP A 160 -11.71 0.61 -3.01
N SER A 161 -11.40 -0.48 -3.72
CA SER A 161 -10.68 -1.61 -3.13
C SER A 161 -9.21 -1.28 -2.83
N ARG A 162 -8.69 -0.17 -3.35
CA ARG A 162 -7.37 0.36 -2.98
C ARG A 162 -7.51 1.40 -1.88
N VAL A 163 -8.48 2.29 -1.95
CA VAL A 163 -8.69 3.33 -0.92
C VAL A 163 -9.17 2.71 0.40
N TRP A 164 -10.16 1.84 0.36
CA TRP A 164 -10.86 1.31 1.53
C TRP A 164 -10.53 -0.17 1.78
N PRO A 165 -10.46 -0.60 3.05
CA PRO A 165 -10.67 0.20 4.26
C PRO A 165 -9.39 0.86 4.80
N ARG A 166 -8.22 0.72 4.16
CA ARG A 166 -6.93 1.21 4.70
C ARG A 166 -6.95 2.71 5.04
N THR A 167 -7.62 3.54 4.26
CA THR A 167 -7.78 4.97 4.55
C THR A 167 -8.59 5.24 5.82
N ALA A 168 -9.48 4.35 6.27
CA ALA A 168 -10.14 4.49 7.56
C ALA A 168 -9.16 4.29 8.74
N ALA A 169 -8.16 3.41 8.58
CA ALA A 169 -7.07 3.30 9.57
C ALA A 169 -6.18 4.56 9.58
N ILE A 170 -5.95 5.17 8.42
CA ILE A 170 -5.25 6.46 8.32
C ILE A 170 -6.07 7.57 8.99
N ALA A 171 -7.39 7.59 8.79
CA ALA A 171 -8.28 8.55 9.44
C ALA A 171 -8.24 8.42 10.98
N ASP A 172 -8.20 7.19 11.51
CA ASP A 172 -8.00 6.95 12.94
C ASP A 172 -6.66 7.54 13.41
N ARG A 173 -5.58 7.37 12.64
CA ARG A 173 -4.29 8.00 12.95
C ARG A 173 -4.34 9.54 12.90
N PHE A 174 -5.05 10.13 11.97
CA PHE A 174 -5.16 11.59 11.87
C PHE A 174 -6.04 12.22 12.94
N TRP A 175 -6.96 11.44 13.52
CA TRP A 175 -7.95 11.95 14.46
C TRP A 175 -7.67 11.60 15.92
N SER A 176 -7.27 10.36 16.19
CA SER A 176 -7.12 9.82 17.54
C SER A 176 -5.80 10.25 18.19
N ALA A 177 -5.75 10.14 19.51
CA ALA A 177 -4.55 10.45 20.29
C ALA A 177 -3.35 9.56 19.87
N PRO A 178 -2.09 10.03 19.99
CA PRO A 178 -0.89 9.26 19.63
C PRO A 178 -0.81 7.87 20.25
N GLU A 179 -1.31 7.72 21.47
CA GLU A 179 -1.29 6.49 22.26
C GLU A 179 -2.25 5.43 21.70
N VAL A 180 -3.21 5.82 20.86
CA VAL A 180 -4.07 4.88 20.12
C VAL A 180 -3.25 4.31 18.96
N ASN A 181 -2.56 3.20 19.23
CA ASN A 181 -1.65 2.56 18.29
C ASN A 181 -1.68 1.02 18.33
N ASP A 182 -2.66 0.43 19.03
CA ASP A 182 -2.89 -1.01 19.02
C ASP A 182 -3.37 -1.46 17.63
N VAL A 183 -2.55 -2.24 16.93
CA VAL A 183 -2.81 -2.75 15.59
C VAL A 183 -3.89 -3.82 15.57
N ALA A 184 -3.95 -4.68 16.60
CA ALA A 184 -4.93 -5.76 16.68
C ALA A 184 -6.34 -5.19 16.92
N ASP A 185 -6.47 -4.21 17.83
CA ASP A 185 -7.74 -3.52 18.05
C ASP A 185 -8.14 -2.68 16.82
N MET A 186 -7.18 -2.05 16.14
CA MET A 186 -7.43 -1.35 14.88
C MET A 186 -8.07 -2.29 13.85
N TYR A 187 -7.49 -3.47 13.57
CA TYR A 187 -8.08 -4.39 12.59
C TYR A 187 -9.46 -4.94 13.01
N ARG A 188 -9.68 -5.14 14.31
CA ARG A 188 -10.99 -5.51 14.86
C ARG A 188 -12.04 -4.45 14.54
N ARG A 189 -11.76 -3.17 14.79
CA ARG A 189 -12.65 -2.05 14.46
C ARG A 189 -12.77 -1.82 12.95
N LEU A 190 -11.67 -1.98 12.21
CA LEU A 190 -11.61 -1.78 10.76
C LEU A 190 -12.53 -2.73 10.00
N THR A 191 -12.69 -3.97 10.50
CA THR A 191 -13.62 -4.94 9.92
C THR A 191 -15.06 -4.44 9.95
N VAL A 192 -15.49 -3.86 11.08
CA VAL A 192 -16.83 -3.28 11.23
C VAL A 192 -16.97 -2.02 10.38
N MET A 193 -15.95 -1.15 10.40
CA MET A 193 -15.94 0.07 9.59
C MET A 193 -16.04 -0.24 8.10
N SER A 194 -15.26 -1.20 7.59
CA SER A 194 -15.27 -1.64 6.20
C SER A 194 -16.66 -2.07 5.73
N PHE A 195 -17.42 -2.75 6.60
CA PHE A 195 -18.79 -3.16 6.29
C PHE A 195 -19.74 -1.95 6.21
N HIS A 196 -19.71 -1.05 7.20
CA HIS A 196 -20.58 0.14 7.20
C HIS A 196 -20.31 1.07 6.01
N LEU A 197 -19.08 1.10 5.51
CA LEU A 197 -18.72 1.88 4.32
C LEU A 197 -19.50 1.46 3.05
N GLU A 198 -20.01 0.23 2.97
CA GLU A 198 -20.85 -0.20 1.84
C GLU A 198 -22.21 0.53 1.81
N GLU A 199 -22.73 0.98 2.95
CA GLU A 199 -23.98 1.77 3.03
C GLU A 199 -23.85 3.13 2.33
N LEU A 200 -22.63 3.62 2.16
CA LEU A 200 -22.31 4.87 1.44
C LEU A 200 -22.12 4.64 -0.07
N GLY A 201 -22.28 3.40 -0.54
CA GLY A 201 -22.14 3.03 -1.94
C GLY A 201 -20.71 2.67 -2.36
N LEU A 202 -19.74 2.62 -1.44
CA LEU A 202 -18.38 2.21 -1.73
C LEU A 202 -18.33 0.76 -2.25
N THR A 203 -17.36 0.49 -3.11
CA THR A 203 -17.35 -0.70 -3.96
C THR A 203 -16.29 -1.74 -3.58
N HIS A 204 -15.51 -1.50 -2.52
CA HIS A 204 -14.35 -2.31 -2.10
C HIS A 204 -14.68 -3.77 -1.78
N GLU A 205 -15.86 -4.04 -1.23
CA GLU A 205 -16.37 -5.41 -1.02
C GLU A 205 -17.29 -5.84 -2.17
N LYS A 206 -18.28 -5.02 -2.54
CA LYS A 206 -19.29 -5.40 -3.55
C LYS A 206 -18.73 -5.73 -4.94
N ASN A 207 -17.67 -5.06 -5.39
CA ASN A 207 -17.08 -5.31 -6.71
C ASN A 207 -16.22 -6.57 -6.71
N TYR A 208 -15.74 -7.06 -5.56
CA TYR A 208 -14.88 -8.23 -5.49
C TYR A 208 -15.50 -9.48 -6.15
N PRO A 209 -16.72 -9.94 -5.81
CA PRO A 209 -17.35 -11.07 -6.51
C PRO A 209 -17.60 -10.79 -7.99
N MET A 210 -17.89 -9.54 -8.39
CA MET A 210 -18.04 -9.17 -9.80
C MET A 210 -16.73 -9.35 -10.58
N LEU A 211 -15.60 -8.92 -10.02
CA LEU A 211 -14.27 -9.09 -10.63
C LEU A 211 -13.92 -10.57 -10.76
N LEU A 212 -14.20 -11.40 -9.74
CA LEU A 212 -14.00 -12.84 -9.81
C LEU A 212 -14.92 -13.52 -10.84
N ASN A 213 -16.18 -13.10 -10.95
CA ASN A 213 -17.11 -13.60 -11.97
C ASN A 213 -16.60 -13.30 -13.39
N ARG A 214 -16.04 -12.11 -13.63
CA ARG A 214 -15.42 -11.77 -14.91
C ARG A 214 -14.25 -12.72 -15.24
N LEU A 215 -13.38 -12.94 -14.26
CA LEU A 215 -12.20 -13.81 -14.40
C LEU A 215 -12.56 -15.29 -14.64
N THR A 216 -13.69 -15.75 -14.12
CA THR A 216 -14.16 -17.14 -14.26
C THR A 216 -15.12 -17.35 -15.43
N ASN A 217 -15.34 -16.34 -16.28
CA ASN A 217 -16.35 -16.38 -17.34
C ASN A 217 -17.75 -16.75 -16.80
N GLN A 218 -18.12 -16.14 -15.67
CA GLN A 218 -19.39 -16.33 -14.93
C GLN A 218 -19.62 -17.75 -14.38
N GLN A 219 -18.56 -18.55 -14.25
CA GLN A 219 -18.63 -19.84 -13.57
C GLN A 219 -18.55 -19.69 -12.05
N ASP A 220 -18.61 -20.81 -11.33
CA ASP A 220 -18.42 -20.82 -9.87
C ASP A 220 -17.09 -20.18 -9.48
N ILE A 221 -17.15 -19.18 -8.60
CA ILE A 221 -15.98 -18.42 -8.13
C ILE A 221 -15.36 -19.03 -6.87
N THR A 222 -15.89 -20.12 -6.31
CA THR A 222 -15.52 -20.59 -4.97
C THR A 222 -14.04 -20.98 -4.88
N ALA A 223 -13.55 -21.72 -5.87
CA ALA A 223 -12.16 -22.13 -5.93
C ALA A 223 -11.21 -20.95 -6.17
N LEU A 224 -11.58 -20.03 -7.08
CA LEU A 224 -10.78 -18.84 -7.37
C LEU A 224 -10.73 -17.92 -6.14
N ARG A 225 -11.87 -17.67 -5.50
CA ARG A 225 -11.97 -16.87 -4.28
C ARG A 225 -11.10 -17.45 -3.16
N THR A 226 -11.12 -18.77 -2.97
CA THR A 226 -10.30 -19.44 -1.95
C THR A 226 -8.81 -19.18 -2.14
N LEU A 227 -8.35 -19.10 -3.39
CA LEU A 227 -6.98 -18.69 -3.72
C LEU A 227 -6.79 -17.19 -3.51
N VAL A 228 -7.60 -16.33 -4.12
CA VAL A 228 -7.41 -14.87 -4.15
C VAL A 228 -7.53 -14.24 -2.76
N ASP A 229 -8.32 -14.83 -1.85
CA ASP A 229 -8.47 -14.33 -0.48
C ASP A 229 -7.14 -14.37 0.33
N VAL A 230 -6.13 -15.14 -0.11
CA VAL A 230 -4.79 -15.15 0.51
C VAL A 230 -3.70 -14.47 -0.32
N LEU A 231 -4.09 -13.81 -1.41
CA LEU A 231 -3.18 -13.09 -2.28
C LEU A 231 -3.26 -11.58 -2.04
N GLU A 232 -2.12 -10.91 -2.21
CA GLU A 232 -2.08 -9.45 -2.32
C GLU A 232 -1.42 -9.06 -3.65
N PRO A 233 -1.78 -7.90 -4.23
CA PRO A 233 -0.99 -7.31 -5.30
C PRO A 233 0.45 -7.09 -4.86
N VAL A 234 1.40 -7.25 -5.78
CA VAL A 234 2.80 -6.91 -5.55
C VAL A 234 2.92 -5.45 -5.09
N LYS A 235 3.64 -5.24 -3.99
CA LYS A 235 3.74 -3.95 -3.29
C LYS A 235 4.78 -3.01 -3.92
N GLY A 236 4.63 -1.72 -3.60
CA GLY A 236 5.51 -0.67 -4.09
C GLY A 236 5.49 -0.55 -5.61
N TYR A 237 6.59 -0.09 -6.20
CA TYR A 237 6.73 0.08 -7.65
C TYR A 237 7.04 -1.22 -8.40
N ASN A 238 6.95 -2.39 -7.74
CA ASN A 238 7.37 -3.66 -8.34
C ASN A 238 6.32 -4.25 -9.28
N ARG A 239 5.04 -3.86 -9.20
CA ARG A 239 3.99 -4.36 -10.09
C ARG A 239 4.28 -4.09 -11.57
N HIS A 240 4.86 -2.93 -11.89
CA HIS A 240 5.30 -2.57 -13.26
C HIS A 240 6.48 -3.41 -13.78
N ARG A 241 7.15 -4.19 -12.93
CA ARG A 241 8.21 -5.12 -13.34
C ARG A 241 7.66 -6.46 -13.85
N HIS A 242 6.39 -6.77 -13.54
CA HIS A 242 5.74 -8.00 -13.96
C HIS A 242 4.99 -7.87 -15.29
N ALA A 243 4.56 -6.66 -15.63
CA ALA A 243 3.94 -6.35 -16.92
C ALA A 243 4.05 -4.86 -17.22
N SER A 244 3.99 -4.52 -18.51
CA SER A 244 3.88 -3.13 -18.96
C SER A 244 2.43 -2.67 -18.88
N TYR A 245 2.19 -1.59 -18.15
CA TYR A 245 0.88 -0.96 -18.03
C TYR A 245 0.90 0.41 -18.71
N THR A 246 -0.23 0.77 -19.31
CA THR A 246 -0.54 2.11 -19.79
C THR A 246 -1.84 2.56 -19.10
N SER A 247 -2.17 3.84 -19.17
CA SER A 247 -3.45 4.35 -18.64
C SER A 247 -4.70 3.74 -19.31
N TYR A 248 -4.53 2.99 -20.41
CA TYR A 248 -5.60 2.28 -21.12
C TYR A 248 -5.51 0.76 -20.96
N SER A 249 -4.53 0.26 -20.20
CA SER A 249 -4.41 -1.18 -19.96
C SER A 249 -5.65 -1.69 -19.21
N PRO A 250 -6.20 -2.86 -19.60
CA PRO A 250 -7.29 -3.46 -18.85
C PRO A 250 -6.78 -3.94 -17.49
N LEU A 251 -7.27 -3.32 -16.41
CA LEU A 251 -7.00 -3.74 -15.04
C LEU A 251 -8.05 -4.75 -14.60
N THR A 252 -8.05 -5.91 -15.25
CA THR A 252 -9.03 -6.99 -15.07
C THR A 252 -8.38 -8.35 -14.83
N HIS A 253 -7.17 -8.37 -14.29
CA HIS A 253 -6.41 -9.58 -13.93
C HIS A 253 -6.64 -9.96 -12.47
N VAL A 254 -6.09 -11.10 -12.03
CA VAL A 254 -6.18 -11.52 -10.63
C VAL A 254 -5.53 -10.50 -9.68
N ALA A 255 -4.44 -9.83 -10.10
CA ALA A 255 -3.84 -8.75 -9.33
C ALA A 255 -4.79 -7.54 -9.11
N ASP A 256 -5.77 -7.35 -10.00
CA ASP A 256 -6.77 -6.29 -9.86
C ASP A 256 -7.93 -6.71 -8.94
N ALA A 257 -8.28 -8.00 -8.93
CA ALA A 257 -9.25 -8.55 -8.00
C ALA A 257 -8.69 -8.75 -6.58
N ALA A 258 -7.38 -9.06 -6.47
CA ALA A 258 -6.70 -9.20 -5.20
C ALA A 258 -6.72 -7.86 -4.43
N ARG A 259 -7.08 -7.95 -3.15
CA ARG A 259 -7.17 -6.77 -2.27
C ARG A 259 -5.84 -6.59 -1.54
N PRO A 260 -5.32 -5.35 -1.45
CA PRO A 260 -4.22 -5.06 -0.53
C PRO A 260 -4.62 -5.44 0.88
N ASP A 261 -3.64 -5.88 1.67
CA ASP A 261 -3.86 -6.29 3.05
C ASP A 261 -4.97 -7.36 3.13
N ALA A 262 -4.65 -8.58 2.73
CA ALA A 262 -5.62 -9.67 2.59
C ALA A 262 -6.10 -10.16 3.96
N LYS A 263 -7.39 -9.96 4.26
CA LYS A 263 -8.01 -10.29 5.56
C LYS A 263 -7.80 -11.74 5.98
N VAL A 264 -8.06 -12.69 5.08
CA VAL A 264 -7.90 -14.12 5.35
C VAL A 264 -6.43 -14.42 5.66
N ALA A 265 -5.49 -13.97 4.83
CA ALA A 265 -4.07 -14.16 5.12
C ALA A 265 -3.63 -13.55 6.46
N ARG A 266 -4.12 -12.35 6.83
CA ARG A 266 -3.87 -11.75 8.15
C ARG A 266 -4.37 -12.62 9.29
N GLU A 267 -5.62 -13.07 9.22
CA GLU A 267 -6.25 -13.92 10.25
C GLU A 267 -5.47 -15.23 10.43
N PHE A 268 -5.03 -15.86 9.33
CA PHE A 268 -4.17 -17.05 9.42
C PHE A 268 -2.85 -16.77 10.13
N ARG A 269 -2.17 -15.66 9.79
CA ARG A 269 -0.91 -15.28 10.45
C ARG A 269 -1.11 -15.06 11.94
N ASP A 270 -2.19 -14.40 12.34
CA ASP A 270 -2.54 -14.16 13.75
C ASP A 270 -2.83 -15.47 14.50
N LEU A 271 -3.58 -16.40 13.90
CA LEU A 271 -3.83 -17.73 14.48
C LEU A 271 -2.53 -18.49 14.73
N VAL A 272 -1.63 -18.54 13.74
CA VAL A 272 -0.32 -19.19 13.87
C VAL A 272 0.53 -18.53 14.95
N ASP A 273 0.59 -17.20 14.97
CA ASP A 273 1.38 -16.46 15.95
C ASP A 273 0.88 -16.67 17.38
N LYS A 274 -0.43 -16.66 17.61
CA LYS A 274 -1.02 -16.93 18.92
C LYS A 274 -0.81 -18.37 19.35
N TRP A 275 -0.97 -19.33 18.43
CA TRP A 275 -0.78 -20.74 18.74
C TRP A 275 0.68 -21.05 19.13
N LEU A 276 1.66 -20.57 18.36
CA LEU A 276 3.09 -20.76 18.65
C LEU A 276 3.54 -20.09 19.96
N LYS A 277 2.87 -19.02 20.38
CA LYS A 277 3.13 -18.35 21.67
C LYS A 277 2.45 -19.03 22.86
N ASN A 278 1.69 -20.10 22.64
CA ASN A 278 0.79 -20.72 23.64
C ASN A 278 -0.24 -19.74 24.21
N ASP A 279 -0.63 -18.72 23.43
CA ASP A 279 -1.61 -17.69 23.78
C ASP A 279 -2.97 -17.96 23.14
N ALA A 280 -3.26 -19.24 22.86
CA ALA A 280 -4.47 -19.65 22.18
C ALA A 280 -4.98 -21.02 22.68
N PRO A 281 -6.31 -21.27 22.65
CA PRO A 281 -6.85 -22.58 22.98
C PRO A 281 -6.33 -23.67 22.03
N VAL A 282 -6.36 -24.93 22.49
CA VAL A 282 -5.96 -26.11 21.68
C VAL A 282 -6.75 -26.20 20.37
N THR A 283 -7.99 -25.68 20.32
CA THR A 283 -8.82 -25.64 19.11
C THR A 283 -8.23 -24.78 17.99
N THR A 284 -7.38 -23.80 18.30
CA THR A 284 -6.71 -22.92 17.32
C THR A 284 -5.90 -23.73 16.31
N LYS A 285 -5.23 -24.79 16.76
CA LYS A 285 -4.49 -25.70 15.89
C LYS A 285 -5.40 -26.41 14.88
N ILE A 286 -6.60 -26.79 15.30
CA ILE A 286 -7.59 -27.45 14.43
C ILE A 286 -8.00 -26.48 13.32
N GLU A 287 -8.23 -25.22 13.68
CA GLU A 287 -8.57 -24.16 12.72
C GLU A 287 -7.43 -23.91 11.71
N ILE A 288 -6.18 -23.79 12.18
CA ILE A 288 -5.01 -23.65 11.29
C ILE A 288 -4.94 -24.84 10.30
N ASN A 289 -5.11 -26.06 10.80
CA ASN A 289 -5.08 -27.26 9.94
C ASN A 289 -6.25 -27.28 8.93
N GLN A 290 -7.45 -26.86 9.31
CA GLN A 290 -8.60 -26.77 8.40
C GLN A 290 -8.35 -25.78 7.24
N TRP A 291 -7.69 -24.66 7.52
CA TRP A 291 -7.32 -23.68 6.50
C TRP A 291 -6.28 -24.25 5.53
N LEU A 292 -5.25 -24.91 6.06
CA LEU A 292 -4.23 -25.57 5.25
C LEU A 292 -4.83 -26.70 4.38
N GLU A 293 -5.71 -27.53 4.94
CA GLU A 293 -6.45 -28.57 4.20
C GLU A 293 -7.29 -27.98 3.09
N LYS A 294 -7.98 -26.86 3.37
CA LYS A 294 -8.79 -26.16 2.37
C LYS A 294 -7.93 -25.70 1.21
N TRP A 295 -6.76 -25.09 1.46
CA TRP A 295 -5.88 -24.56 0.42
C TRP A 295 -5.14 -25.66 -0.35
N GLU A 296 -4.68 -26.70 0.32
CA GLU A 296 -4.08 -27.89 -0.30
C GLU A 296 -5.06 -28.53 -1.30
N ALA A 297 -6.30 -28.77 -0.88
CA ALA A 297 -7.33 -29.35 -1.74
C ALA A 297 -7.85 -28.39 -2.82
N ASN A 298 -7.62 -27.07 -2.69
CA ASN A 298 -8.17 -26.08 -3.60
C ASN A 298 -7.53 -26.12 -4.99
N ASP A 299 -6.26 -26.52 -5.10
CA ASP A 299 -5.55 -26.57 -6.38
C ASP A 299 -6.28 -27.48 -7.38
N ALA A 300 -6.57 -28.72 -6.97
CA ALA A 300 -7.35 -29.65 -7.77
C ALA A 300 -8.76 -29.14 -8.11
N ARG A 301 -9.39 -28.37 -7.22
CA ARG A 301 -10.73 -27.78 -7.45
C ARG A 301 -10.67 -26.63 -8.46
N LEU A 302 -9.58 -25.88 -8.46
CA LEU A 302 -9.41 -24.72 -9.33
C LEU A 302 -9.14 -25.12 -10.79
N GLU A 303 -8.62 -26.33 -11.03
CA GLU A 303 -8.24 -26.81 -12.37
C GLU A 303 -9.33 -26.67 -13.43
N ALA A 304 -10.58 -26.99 -13.10
CA ALA A 304 -11.70 -26.84 -14.03
C ALA A 304 -11.90 -25.36 -14.43
N THR A 305 -11.85 -24.46 -13.46
CA THR A 305 -11.95 -23.01 -13.66
C THR A 305 -10.77 -22.47 -14.48
N LEU A 306 -9.54 -22.95 -14.25
CA LEU A 306 -8.37 -22.60 -15.05
C LEU A 306 -8.54 -23.03 -16.50
N ALA A 307 -8.91 -24.29 -16.72
CA ALA A 307 -9.09 -24.85 -18.06
C ALA A 307 -10.15 -24.09 -18.86
N ALA A 308 -11.19 -23.58 -18.20
CA ALA A 308 -12.27 -22.85 -18.85
C ALA A 308 -12.02 -21.34 -19.03
N SER A 309 -10.98 -20.77 -18.40
CA SER A 309 -10.68 -19.34 -18.47
C SER A 309 -9.21 -19.06 -18.78
N PRO A 310 -8.87 -18.68 -20.03
CA PRO A 310 -7.48 -18.44 -20.43
C PRO A 310 -6.74 -17.39 -19.60
N ILE A 311 -7.44 -16.35 -19.13
CA ILE A 311 -6.82 -15.28 -18.31
C ILE A 311 -6.30 -15.81 -16.97
N LEU A 312 -6.86 -16.91 -16.45
CA LEU A 312 -6.44 -17.49 -15.18
C LEU A 312 -5.22 -18.41 -15.30
N GLN A 313 -4.74 -18.72 -16.51
CA GLN A 313 -3.56 -19.58 -16.68
C GLN A 313 -2.31 -18.97 -16.01
N GLU A 314 -2.24 -17.64 -15.91
CA GLU A 314 -1.14 -16.93 -15.25
C GLU A 314 -1.06 -17.22 -13.73
N ILE A 315 -2.16 -17.59 -13.07
CA ILE A 315 -2.14 -17.89 -11.63
C ILE A 315 -1.99 -19.37 -11.30
N ARG A 316 -1.87 -20.24 -12.31
CA ARG A 316 -1.67 -21.69 -12.11
C ARG A 316 -0.47 -21.99 -11.21
N PRO A 317 0.73 -21.40 -11.41
CA PRO A 317 1.85 -21.63 -10.49
C PRO A 317 1.59 -21.13 -9.07
N VAL A 318 0.77 -20.08 -8.90
CA VAL A 318 0.40 -19.55 -7.58
C VAL A 318 -0.44 -20.58 -6.82
N SER A 319 -1.43 -21.18 -7.49
CA SER A 319 -2.28 -22.23 -6.92
C SER A 319 -1.46 -23.45 -6.48
N VAL A 320 -0.59 -23.95 -7.36
CA VAL A 320 0.30 -25.09 -7.06
C VAL A 320 1.21 -24.80 -5.87
N ASN A 321 1.80 -23.59 -5.84
CA ASN A 321 2.68 -23.20 -4.74
C ASN A 321 1.91 -23.09 -3.42
N LEU A 322 0.69 -22.52 -3.42
CA LEU A 322 -0.16 -22.46 -2.23
C LEU A 322 -0.49 -23.86 -1.70
N ALA A 323 -0.82 -24.81 -2.58
CA ALA A 323 -1.07 -26.18 -2.16
C ALA A 323 0.16 -26.85 -1.53
N LYS A 324 1.33 -26.72 -2.18
CA LYS A 324 2.59 -27.29 -1.67
C LYS A 324 3.00 -26.73 -0.30
N ILE A 325 2.94 -25.41 -0.12
CA ILE A 325 3.25 -24.81 1.18
C ILE A 325 2.19 -25.20 2.22
N SER A 326 0.94 -25.43 1.80
CA SER A 326 -0.11 -25.89 2.72
C SER A 326 0.19 -27.29 3.25
N THR A 327 0.65 -28.22 2.39
CA THR A 327 1.15 -29.53 2.81
C THR A 327 2.29 -29.40 3.81
N ILE A 328 3.29 -28.54 3.54
CA ILE A 328 4.40 -28.26 4.48
C ILE A 328 3.88 -27.77 5.83
N GLY A 329 2.90 -26.87 5.84
CA GLY A 329 2.28 -26.38 7.06
C GLY A 329 1.61 -27.49 7.88
N ARG A 330 0.92 -28.42 7.21
CA ARG A 330 0.28 -29.57 7.86
C ARG A 330 1.30 -30.54 8.43
N ASP A 331 2.35 -30.85 7.67
CA ASP A 331 3.46 -31.68 8.14
C ASP A 331 4.13 -31.05 9.38
N ALA A 332 4.43 -29.75 9.34
CA ALA A 332 4.99 -29.02 10.47
C ALA A 332 4.08 -29.08 11.70
N LEU A 333 2.76 -28.91 11.53
CA LEU A 333 1.80 -29.08 12.61
C LEU A 333 1.82 -30.51 13.16
N ALA A 334 1.94 -31.53 12.30
CA ALA A 334 2.03 -32.91 12.73
C ALA A 334 3.27 -33.13 13.61
N TYR A 335 4.46 -32.73 13.16
CA TYR A 335 5.70 -32.80 13.96
C TYR A 335 5.56 -32.13 15.33
N LEU A 336 5.05 -30.90 15.36
CA LEU A 336 4.80 -30.15 16.60
C LEU A 336 3.79 -30.83 17.54
N THR A 337 2.90 -31.67 16.99
CA THR A 337 1.91 -32.41 17.78
C THR A 337 2.51 -33.61 18.47
N VAL A 338 3.30 -34.39 17.73
CA VAL A 338 3.88 -35.62 18.24
C VAL A 338 5.13 -35.35 19.06
N GLY A 339 5.72 -34.15 18.92
CA GLY A 339 6.99 -33.79 19.55
C GLY A 339 8.18 -34.44 18.85
N ASP A 340 8.06 -34.71 17.54
CA ASP A 340 9.11 -35.34 16.73
C ASP A 340 9.76 -34.31 15.81
N GLN A 341 11.06 -34.47 15.54
CA GLN A 341 11.80 -33.57 14.67
C GLN A 341 11.74 -34.06 13.20
N PRO A 342 11.53 -33.15 12.23
CA PRO A 342 11.70 -33.49 10.83
C PRO A 342 13.16 -33.80 10.49
N ASP A 343 13.38 -34.68 9.51
CA ASP A 343 14.72 -34.96 9.01
C ASP A 343 15.29 -33.79 8.17
N SER A 344 16.61 -33.81 7.95
CA SER A 344 17.30 -32.75 7.19
C SER A 344 16.86 -32.65 5.72
N THR A 345 16.30 -33.73 5.14
CA THR A 345 15.82 -33.76 3.75
C THR A 345 14.49 -33.02 3.64
N TRP A 346 13.56 -33.26 4.56
CA TRP A 346 12.31 -32.50 4.66
C TRP A 346 12.61 -31.02 4.95
N ILE A 347 13.58 -30.73 5.82
CA ILE A 347 13.99 -29.36 6.12
C ILE A 347 14.50 -28.63 4.88
N ALA A 348 15.39 -29.25 4.09
CA ALA A 348 15.94 -28.63 2.90
C ALA A 348 14.89 -28.44 1.80
N SER A 349 14.08 -29.46 1.54
CA SER A 349 13.03 -29.41 0.50
C SER A 349 11.91 -28.43 0.83
N SER A 350 11.45 -28.38 2.09
CA SER A 350 10.44 -27.42 2.53
C SER A 350 10.93 -25.97 2.38
N ASN A 351 12.20 -25.70 2.70
CA ASN A 351 12.80 -24.37 2.51
C ASN A 351 12.82 -23.96 1.03
N GLU A 352 13.21 -24.84 0.12
CA GLU A 352 13.22 -24.53 -1.32
C GLU A 352 11.82 -24.21 -1.85
N VAL A 353 10.81 -24.97 -1.43
CA VAL A 353 9.40 -24.73 -1.80
C VAL A 353 8.90 -23.39 -1.24
N LEU A 354 9.23 -23.07 0.02
CA LEU A 354 8.86 -21.79 0.64
C LEU A 354 9.53 -20.61 -0.08
N GLU A 355 10.84 -20.70 -0.37
CA GLU A 355 11.56 -19.67 -1.14
C GLU A 355 11.00 -19.48 -2.55
N THR A 356 10.52 -20.55 -3.18
CA THR A 356 9.82 -20.47 -4.47
C THR A 356 8.48 -19.75 -4.32
N ALA A 357 7.71 -20.06 -3.27
CA ALA A 357 6.41 -19.45 -3.00
C ALA A 357 6.49 -17.97 -2.59
N LYS A 358 7.63 -17.51 -2.04
CA LYS A 358 7.90 -16.08 -1.75
C LYS A 358 8.01 -15.23 -3.01
N ARG A 359 8.34 -15.83 -4.16
CA ARG A 359 8.52 -15.07 -5.40
C ARG A 359 7.16 -14.70 -6.00
N PRO A 360 6.92 -13.42 -6.32
CA PRO A 360 5.65 -13.05 -6.92
C PRO A 360 5.46 -13.65 -8.31
N HIS A 361 4.23 -13.99 -8.64
CA HIS A 361 3.82 -14.47 -9.96
C HIS A 361 2.49 -13.82 -10.35
N ALA A 362 2.27 -13.54 -11.63
CA ALA A 362 1.09 -12.81 -12.11
C ALA A 362 0.79 -11.50 -11.33
N ALA A 363 1.85 -10.78 -10.95
CA ALA A 363 1.78 -9.55 -10.14
C ALA A 363 1.06 -9.69 -8.78
N VAL A 364 1.03 -10.90 -8.21
CA VAL A 364 0.50 -11.20 -6.87
C VAL A 364 1.50 -11.97 -6.01
N GLU A 365 1.33 -11.87 -4.69
CA GLU A 365 2.14 -12.51 -3.66
C GLU A 365 1.26 -13.42 -2.80
N ILE A 366 1.77 -14.59 -2.38
CA ILE A 366 1.08 -15.49 -1.45
C ILE A 366 1.36 -15.04 -0.02
N MET A 367 0.34 -14.55 0.68
CA MET A 367 0.54 -13.80 1.92
C MET A 367 0.55 -14.67 3.19
N VAL A 368 0.41 -15.99 3.04
CA VAL A 368 0.44 -16.96 4.15
C VAL A 368 1.80 -17.65 4.31
N VAL A 369 2.73 -17.43 3.37
CA VAL A 369 4.04 -18.10 3.34
C VAL A 369 4.82 -17.88 4.64
N SER A 370 4.84 -16.66 5.18
CA SER A 370 5.58 -16.33 6.40
C SER A 370 5.06 -17.03 7.65
N ALA A 371 3.75 -17.29 7.74
CA ALA A 371 3.19 -18.06 8.85
C ALA A 371 3.50 -19.56 8.72
N ILE A 372 3.45 -20.11 7.50
CA ILE A 372 3.83 -21.50 7.25
C ILE A 372 5.32 -21.70 7.53
N GLU A 373 6.17 -20.74 7.17
CA GLU A 373 7.59 -20.74 7.50
C GLU A 373 7.83 -20.75 9.02
N LYS A 374 7.06 -19.96 9.79
CA LYS A 374 7.11 -20.00 11.26
C LYS A 374 6.76 -21.38 11.82
N LEU A 375 5.72 -22.04 11.30
CA LEU A 375 5.37 -23.41 11.70
C LEU A 375 6.50 -24.39 11.41
N ARG A 376 7.07 -24.32 10.20
CA ARG A 376 8.19 -25.16 9.76
C ARG A 376 9.43 -24.94 10.61
N VAL A 377 9.80 -23.69 10.93
CA VAL A 377 10.93 -23.36 11.81
C VAL A 377 10.67 -23.84 13.24
N ALA A 378 9.43 -23.72 13.74
CA ALA A 378 9.09 -24.24 15.06
C ALA A 378 9.25 -25.78 15.13
N ALA A 379 8.85 -26.51 14.09
CA ALA A 379 8.99 -27.96 14.02
C ALA A 379 10.46 -28.42 14.04
N GLU A 380 11.35 -27.72 13.36
CA GLU A 380 12.81 -27.98 13.41
C GLU A 380 13.40 -27.79 14.82
N ASN A 381 12.85 -26.86 15.60
CA ASN A 381 13.39 -26.47 16.90
C ASN A 381 12.79 -27.24 18.09
N ILE A 382 12.00 -28.28 17.86
CA ILE A 382 11.48 -29.17 18.91
C ILE A 382 12.68 -29.74 19.66
N LYS A 383 12.76 -29.60 20.99
CA LYS A 383 13.84 -30.22 21.77
C LYS A 383 13.46 -31.68 22.08
N PRO A 384 14.41 -32.63 21.97
CA PRO A 384 14.18 -34.03 22.34
C PRO A 384 13.90 -34.23 23.83
#